data_AF-A0AAP0RBZ9-F1
#
_entry.id   AF-A0AAP0RBZ9-F1
#
_cell.length_a   1.000
_cell.length_b   1.000
_cell.length_c   1.000
_cell.angle_alpha   90.00
_cell.angle_beta   90.00
_cell.angle_gamma   90.00
#
_symmetry.space_group_name_H-M   'P 1'
#
loop_
_entity.id
_entity.type
_entity.pdbx_description
1 polymer ?
#
loop_
_entity_poly.entity_id
_entity_poly.type
_entity_poly.pdbx_seq_one_letter_code
_entity_poly.pdbx_strand_id
1 'polypeptide(L)'
;MVFHTALRALELELEPVNMAGFVMNQPMFGGKRRTRSEIKFATDQLVPLPALDLTWELALPVGADRDHVYCNPVVDGPHRRKVPLLGRFLVIGFEGDPMFDRQQEFVKMLVLCGVRVMAKLDEIGFHGIDLVDPRRARIIMSLIKDFVRR
;
A
#
# COMPACT_ATOMS: atom_id res chain seq x y z
N MET A 1 0.15 7.21 1.67
CA MET A 1 0.40 7.95 2.93
C MET A 1 1.41 7.24 3.84
N VAL A 2 1.06 6.09 4.45
CA VAL A 2 1.90 5.37 5.46
C VAL A 2 3.38 5.23 5.05
N PHE A 3 3.65 4.73 3.84
CA PHE A 3 5.01 4.54 3.34
C PHE A 3 5.81 5.86 3.25
N HIS A 4 5.23 6.94 2.77
CA HIS A 4 5.93 8.24 2.68
C HIS A 4 6.10 8.88 4.05
N THR A 5 5.11 8.77 4.93
CA THR A 5 5.24 9.22 6.32
C THR A 5 6.40 8.49 7.00
N ALA A 6 6.52 7.18 6.80
CA ALA A 6 7.63 6.37 7.32
C ALA A 6 8.99 6.88 6.82
N LEU A 7 9.10 7.15 5.51
CA LEU A 7 10.33 7.70 4.91
C LEU A 7 10.70 9.09 5.46
N ARG A 8 9.70 9.97 5.65
CA ARG A 8 9.91 11.31 6.20
C ARG A 8 10.27 11.27 7.68
N ALA A 9 9.69 10.35 8.43
CA ALA A 9 9.93 10.19 9.85
C ALA A 9 11.36 9.75 10.18
N LEU A 10 12.09 9.12 9.24
CA LEU A 10 13.53 8.86 9.37
C LEU A 10 14.39 10.14 9.42
N GLU A 11 13.84 11.29 9.03
CA GLU A 11 14.53 12.58 9.00
C GLU A 11 14.15 13.47 10.19
N LEU A 12 13.31 12.97 11.10
CA LEU A 12 12.80 13.73 12.24
C LEU A 12 13.37 13.16 13.54
N GLU A 13 13.65 14.03 14.50
CA GLU A 13 13.92 13.65 15.89
C GLU A 13 12.58 13.35 16.57
N LEU A 14 12.24 12.06 16.67
CA LEU A 14 10.96 11.62 17.20
C LEU A 14 10.99 11.20 18.68
N GLU A 15 12.15 11.27 19.34
CA GLU A 15 12.27 10.84 20.74
C GLU A 15 11.23 11.53 21.64
N PRO A 16 10.55 10.77 22.52
CA PRO A 16 10.78 9.36 22.86
C PRO A 16 10.03 8.33 21.98
N VAL A 17 9.38 8.75 20.90
CA VAL A 17 8.58 7.89 20.01
C VAL A 17 9.46 7.13 19.03
N ASN A 18 9.25 5.81 18.92
CA ASN A 18 9.87 4.96 17.90
C ASN A 18 8.82 4.20 17.07
N MET A 19 9.05 4.09 15.77
CA MET A 19 8.18 3.34 14.85
C MET A 19 8.58 1.86 14.82
N ALA A 20 7.83 1.02 15.53
CA ALA A 20 8.12 -0.43 15.59
C ALA A 20 7.75 -1.22 14.31
N GLY A 21 6.93 -0.63 13.43
CA GLY A 21 6.52 -1.25 12.16
C GLY A 21 5.30 -0.57 11.55
N PHE A 22 4.96 -0.99 10.34
CA PHE A 22 3.91 -0.39 9.53
C PHE A 22 2.87 -1.43 9.10
N VAL A 23 1.60 -1.10 9.26
CA VAL A 23 0.47 -1.93 8.81
C VAL A 23 -0.21 -1.22 7.65
N MET A 24 -0.41 -1.93 6.55
CA MET A 24 -1.04 -1.43 5.34
C MET A 24 -2.14 -2.40 4.91
N ASN A 25 -3.39 -2.05 5.24
CA ASN A 25 -4.57 -2.78 4.77
C ASN A 25 -5.02 -2.21 3.43
N GLN A 26 -4.93 -3.01 2.36
CA GLN A 26 -5.30 -2.66 0.98
C GLN A 26 -4.75 -1.30 0.55
N PRO A 27 -3.42 -1.08 0.61
CA PRO A 27 -2.86 0.23 0.37
C PRO A 27 -3.16 0.69 -1.06
N MET A 28 -3.70 1.91 -1.15
CA MET A 28 -3.97 2.56 -2.42
C MET A 28 -2.67 3.07 -3.05
N PHE A 29 -2.36 2.50 -4.21
CA PHE A 29 -1.24 2.89 -5.07
C PHE A 29 -1.73 3.00 -6.52
N GLY A 30 -1.01 3.77 -7.32
CA GLY A 30 -1.30 3.95 -8.73
C GLY A 30 -0.03 4.00 -9.57
N GLY A 31 -0.19 4.48 -10.80
CA GLY A 31 0.87 4.64 -11.78
C GLY A 31 0.30 5.04 -13.12
N LYS A 32 1.16 5.54 -14.00
CA LYS A 32 0.75 6.02 -15.31
C LYS A 32 0.27 4.89 -16.23
N ARG A 33 1.04 3.79 -16.25
CA ARG A 33 0.71 2.58 -17.01
C ARG A 33 -0.23 1.70 -16.20
N ARG A 34 -1.28 1.18 -16.84
CA ARG A 34 -2.24 0.30 -16.17
C ARG A 34 -1.67 -1.09 -15.90
N THR A 35 -2.00 -1.64 -14.74
CA THR A 35 -1.74 -3.05 -14.40
C THR A 35 -2.84 -3.96 -14.96
N ARG A 36 -2.69 -5.29 -14.81
CA ARG A 36 -3.71 -6.24 -15.26
C ARG A 36 -4.95 -6.17 -14.38
N SER A 37 -4.77 -6.07 -13.06
CA SER A 37 -5.87 -5.91 -12.09
C SER A 37 -6.69 -4.65 -12.38
N GLU A 38 -6.03 -3.52 -12.67
CA GLU A 38 -6.70 -2.27 -13.00
C GLU A 38 -7.58 -2.39 -14.26
N ILE A 39 -7.07 -3.04 -15.31
CA ILE A 39 -7.83 -3.27 -16.55
C ILE A 39 -8.99 -4.25 -16.31
N LYS A 40 -8.72 -5.36 -15.62
CA LYS A 40 -9.72 -6.42 -15.30
C LYS A 40 -10.91 -5.85 -14.52
N PHE A 41 -10.64 -4.93 -13.60
CA PHE A 41 -11.63 -4.32 -12.72
C PHE A 41 -11.88 -2.84 -13.03
N ALA A 42 -11.79 -2.45 -14.32
CA ALA A 42 -11.92 -1.07 -14.75
C ALA A 42 -13.24 -0.40 -14.33
N THR A 43 -14.32 -1.19 -14.31
CA THR A 43 -15.67 -0.76 -13.94
C THR A 43 -16.10 -1.35 -12.59
N ASP A 44 -15.16 -1.57 -11.67
CA ASP A 44 -15.47 -2.02 -10.33
C ASP A 44 -16.56 -1.15 -9.67
N GLN A 45 -17.45 -1.76 -8.89
CA GLN A 45 -18.61 -1.06 -8.33
C GLN A 45 -18.26 -0.18 -7.13
N LEU A 46 -17.13 -0.44 -6.45
CA LEU A 46 -16.70 0.28 -5.26
C LEU A 46 -15.62 1.31 -5.60
N VAL A 47 -14.63 0.91 -6.40
CA VAL A 47 -13.45 1.71 -6.75
C VAL A 47 -13.15 1.65 -8.26
N PRO A 48 -14.07 2.14 -9.12
CA PRO A 48 -13.86 2.12 -10.57
C PRO A 48 -12.65 2.98 -10.97
N LEU A 49 -12.00 2.64 -12.08
CA LEU A 49 -10.77 3.32 -12.51
C LEU A 49 -10.91 4.84 -12.66
N PRO A 50 -12.01 5.40 -13.22
CA PRO A 50 -12.19 6.85 -13.29
C PRO A 50 -12.20 7.53 -11.90
N ALA A 51 -12.73 6.86 -10.87
CA ALA A 51 -12.72 7.38 -9.51
C ALA A 51 -11.30 7.33 -8.91
N LEU A 52 -10.53 6.28 -9.18
CA LEU A 52 -9.12 6.20 -8.78
C LEU A 52 -8.28 7.27 -9.49
N ASP A 53 -8.52 7.52 -10.78
CA ASP A 53 -7.83 8.55 -11.55
C ASP A 53 -8.10 9.94 -11.00
N LEU A 54 -9.38 10.28 -10.76
CA LEU A 54 -9.77 11.55 -10.15
C LEU A 54 -9.18 11.71 -8.75
N THR A 55 -9.16 10.63 -7.96
CA THR A 55 -8.55 10.67 -6.62
C THR A 55 -7.07 11.05 -6.71
N TRP A 56 -6.33 10.50 -7.67
CA TRP A 56 -4.93 10.86 -7.87
C TRP A 56 -4.73 12.27 -8.42
N GLU A 57 -5.58 12.72 -9.34
CA GLU A 57 -5.55 14.10 -9.85
C GLU A 57 -5.72 15.12 -8.73
N LEU A 58 -6.63 14.86 -7.78
CA LEU A 58 -6.89 15.73 -6.64
C LEU A 58 -5.82 15.64 -5.53
N ALA A 59 -5.17 14.48 -5.37
CA ALA A 59 -4.22 14.24 -4.28
C ALA A 59 -2.76 14.59 -4.64
N LEU A 60 -2.42 14.60 -5.93
CA LEU A 60 -1.05 14.85 -6.39
C LEU A 60 -0.76 16.36 -6.53
N PRO A 61 0.53 16.76 -6.45
CA PRO A 61 0.92 18.13 -6.77
C PRO A 61 0.48 18.52 -8.18
N VAL A 62 0.11 19.78 -8.37
CA VAL A 62 -0.28 20.32 -9.68
C VAL A 62 0.82 20.04 -10.72
N GLY A 63 0.44 19.41 -11.83
CA GLY A 63 1.35 19.05 -12.93
C GLY A 63 2.10 17.73 -12.73
N ALA A 64 1.97 17.06 -11.59
CA ALA A 64 2.52 15.73 -11.39
C ALA A 64 1.65 14.68 -12.10
N ASP A 65 2.30 13.69 -12.73
CA ASP A 65 1.60 12.52 -13.23
C ASP A 65 1.58 11.39 -12.19
N ARG A 66 0.92 10.28 -12.51
CA ARG A 66 0.73 9.16 -11.58
C ARG A 66 1.99 8.35 -11.30
N ASP A 67 3.09 8.59 -12.00
CA ASP A 67 4.39 8.01 -11.61
C ASP A 67 5.12 8.85 -10.56
N HIS A 68 4.49 9.93 -10.08
CA HIS A 68 4.94 10.65 -8.90
C HIS A 68 5.01 9.72 -7.68
N VAL A 69 6.04 9.91 -6.84
CA VAL A 69 6.40 9.01 -5.73
C VAL A 69 5.23 8.75 -4.76
N TYR A 70 4.34 9.72 -4.54
CA TYR A 70 3.14 9.59 -3.69
C TYR A 70 2.08 8.63 -4.22
N CYS A 71 2.04 8.42 -5.54
CA CYS A 71 1.11 7.54 -6.22
C CYS A 71 1.77 6.18 -6.51
N ASN A 72 2.99 6.22 -7.06
CA ASN A 72 3.72 5.05 -7.51
C ASN A 72 5.04 4.88 -6.72
N PRO A 73 5.05 4.11 -5.62
CA PRO A 73 6.23 3.97 -4.76
C PRO A 73 7.33 3.11 -5.39
N VAL A 74 7.04 2.37 -6.46
CA VAL A 74 8.00 1.44 -7.09
C VAL A 74 8.83 2.10 -8.18
N VAL A 75 8.47 3.30 -8.63
CA VAL A 75 9.35 4.11 -9.49
C VAL A 75 10.69 4.32 -8.79
N ASP A 76 11.77 4.22 -9.55
CA ASP A 76 13.10 4.40 -9.00
C ASP A 76 13.34 5.85 -8.59
N GLY A 77 14.10 6.06 -7.52
CA GLY A 77 14.30 7.40 -6.98
C GLY A 77 15.08 7.45 -5.67
N PRO A 78 15.39 8.65 -5.17
CA PRO A 78 16.22 8.83 -3.98
C PRO A 78 15.68 8.15 -2.72
N HIS A 79 14.35 7.96 -2.63
CA HIS A 79 13.71 7.26 -1.51
C HIS A 79 14.17 5.81 -1.37
N ARG A 80 14.61 5.14 -2.44
CA ARG A 80 15.09 3.75 -2.41
C ARG A 80 16.22 3.52 -1.42
N ARG A 81 17.08 4.52 -1.20
CA ARG A 81 18.18 4.44 -0.21
C ARG A 81 17.69 4.40 1.24
N LYS A 82 16.49 4.94 1.50
CA LYS A 82 15.88 4.99 2.82
C LYS A 82 14.99 3.78 3.12
N VAL A 83 14.49 3.10 2.09
CA VAL A 83 13.61 1.92 2.25
C VAL A 83 14.21 0.84 3.17
N PRO A 84 15.51 0.46 3.05
CA PRO A 84 16.11 -0.56 3.92
C PRO A 84 16.21 -0.13 5.39
N LEU A 85 16.15 1.18 5.67
CA LEU A 85 16.19 1.73 7.03
C LEU A 85 14.82 1.68 7.71
N LEU A 86 13.75 1.38 6.96
CA LEU A 86 12.43 1.23 7.51
C LEU A 86 12.32 -0.08 8.29
N GLY A 87 11.49 -0.06 9.33
CA GLY A 87 11.13 -1.26 10.07
C GLY A 87 10.32 -2.26 9.25
N ARG A 88 9.70 -3.21 9.94
CA ARG A 88 8.89 -4.26 9.30
C ARG A 88 7.54 -3.74 8.77
N PHE A 89 7.01 -4.42 7.76
CA PHE A 89 5.70 -4.14 7.17
C PHE A 89 4.76 -5.35 7.31
N LEU A 90 3.49 -5.08 7.54
CA LEU A 90 2.36 -5.97 7.25
C LEU A 90 1.58 -5.36 6.08
N VAL A 91 1.44 -6.10 4.98
CA VAL A 91 0.64 -5.68 3.82
C VAL A 91 -0.47 -6.69 3.60
N ILE A 92 -1.71 -6.23 3.57
CA ILE A 92 -2.91 -7.05 3.35
C ILE A 92 -3.55 -6.60 2.04
N GLY A 93 -3.98 -7.54 1.20
CA GLY A 93 -4.58 -7.27 -0.11
C GLY A 93 -5.43 -8.43 -0.59
N PHE A 94 -6.31 -8.17 -1.56
CA PHE A 94 -7.24 -9.15 -2.11
C PHE A 94 -7.33 -9.05 -3.63
N GLU A 95 -7.43 -10.17 -4.36
CA GLU A 95 -7.37 -10.17 -5.83
C GLU A 95 -8.48 -9.36 -6.50
N GLY A 96 -9.68 -9.29 -5.91
CA GLY A 96 -10.79 -8.47 -6.43
C GLY A 96 -10.64 -6.96 -6.21
N ASP A 97 -9.49 -6.48 -5.72
CA ASP A 97 -9.14 -5.06 -5.65
C ASP A 97 -8.47 -4.62 -6.98
N PRO A 98 -8.95 -3.56 -7.66
CA PRO A 98 -8.29 -3.04 -8.86
C PRO A 98 -6.81 -2.72 -8.66
N MET A 99 -6.38 -2.37 -7.45
CA MET A 99 -4.99 -2.01 -7.11
C MET A 99 -4.15 -3.22 -6.67
N PHE A 100 -4.66 -4.45 -6.74
CA PHE A 100 -3.97 -5.64 -6.22
C PHE A 100 -2.58 -5.87 -6.82
N ASP A 101 -2.41 -5.68 -8.14
CA ASP A 101 -1.08 -5.79 -8.78
C ASP A 101 -0.10 -4.74 -8.21
N ARG A 102 -0.57 -3.52 -7.93
CA ARG A 102 0.26 -2.46 -7.34
C ARG A 102 0.70 -2.83 -5.91
N GLN A 103 -0.20 -3.44 -5.14
CA GLN A 103 0.08 -3.91 -3.79
C GLN A 103 1.14 -5.04 -3.82
N GLN A 104 1.06 -5.95 -4.79
CA GLN A 104 2.07 -6.99 -5.03
C GLN A 104 3.42 -6.40 -5.45
N GLU A 105 3.43 -5.44 -6.38
CA GLU A 105 4.65 -4.75 -6.83
C GLU A 105 5.33 -4.02 -5.66
N PHE A 106 4.56 -3.37 -4.79
CA PHE A 106 5.07 -2.72 -3.59
C PHE A 106 5.69 -3.72 -2.60
N VAL A 107 5.03 -4.85 -2.32
CA VAL A 107 5.60 -5.92 -1.48
C VAL A 107 6.91 -6.43 -2.07
N LYS A 108 6.95 -6.69 -3.39
CA LYS A 108 8.16 -7.13 -4.08
C LYS A 108 9.28 -6.10 -3.95
N MET A 109 8.96 -4.83 -4.10
CA MET A 109 9.91 -3.73 -3.92
C MET A 109 10.53 -3.72 -2.53
N LEU A 110 9.71 -3.80 -1.48
CA LEU A 110 10.17 -3.85 -0.09
C LEU A 110 11.12 -5.04 0.16
N VAL A 111 10.74 -6.23 -0.31
CA VAL A 111 11.54 -7.45 -0.17
C VAL A 111 12.89 -7.32 -0.88
N LEU A 112 12.90 -6.78 -2.11
CA LEU A 112 14.14 -6.53 -2.85
C LEU A 112 15.05 -5.50 -2.18
N CYS A 113 14.48 -4.56 -1.42
CA CYS A 113 15.21 -3.61 -0.60
C CYS A 113 15.62 -4.17 0.78
N GLY A 114 15.40 -5.46 1.06
CA GLY A 114 15.80 -6.11 2.31
C GLY A 114 14.87 -5.84 3.51
N VAL A 115 13.70 -5.25 3.28
CA VAL A 115 12.71 -4.97 4.34
C VAL A 115 12.00 -6.26 4.73
N ARG A 116 11.79 -6.46 6.05
CA ARG A 116 11.00 -7.58 6.55
C ARG A 116 9.52 -7.35 6.30
N VAL A 117 8.92 -8.13 5.40
CA VAL A 117 7.50 -8.02 5.04
C VAL A 117 6.70 -9.26 5.42
N MET A 118 5.60 -9.06 6.12
CA MET A 118 4.52 -10.03 6.26
C MET A 118 3.42 -9.68 5.25
N ALA A 119 3.40 -10.38 4.11
CA ALA A 119 2.37 -10.18 3.09
C ALA A 119 1.21 -11.17 3.27
N LYS A 120 -0.03 -10.67 3.22
CA LYS A 120 -1.27 -11.43 3.29
C LYS A 120 -2.16 -11.02 2.11
N LEU A 121 -1.84 -11.61 0.96
CA LEU A 121 -2.49 -11.35 -0.32
C LEU A 121 -3.38 -12.56 -0.64
N ASP A 122 -4.69 -12.39 -0.56
CA ASP A 122 -5.69 -13.47 -0.66
C ASP A 122 -6.41 -13.40 -2.02
N GLU A 123 -6.65 -14.56 -2.63
CA GLU A 123 -7.36 -14.67 -3.91
C GLU A 123 -8.84 -14.30 -3.78
N ILE A 124 -9.42 -14.46 -2.58
CA ILE A 124 -10.83 -14.23 -2.32
C ILE A 124 -11.02 -12.94 -1.54
N GLY A 125 -11.54 -11.91 -2.20
CA GLY A 125 -12.01 -10.68 -1.58
C GLY A 125 -12.06 -9.52 -2.55
N PHE A 126 -12.39 -8.34 -2.05
CA PHE A 126 -12.46 -7.09 -2.82
C PHE A 126 -12.06 -5.90 -1.95
N HIS A 127 -11.96 -4.71 -2.54
CA HIS A 127 -11.60 -3.49 -1.81
C HIS A 127 -12.59 -3.18 -0.67
N GLY A 128 -12.12 -3.12 0.58
CA GLY A 128 -12.97 -2.84 1.75
C GLY A 128 -13.86 -4.00 2.20
N ILE A 129 -13.54 -5.25 1.85
CA ILE A 129 -14.33 -6.44 2.24
C ILE A 129 -14.52 -6.57 3.76
N ASP A 130 -13.56 -6.10 4.56
CA ASP A 130 -13.63 -6.11 6.02
C ASP A 130 -14.64 -5.12 6.61
N LEU A 131 -15.10 -4.14 5.82
CA LEU A 131 -16.16 -3.22 6.23
C LEU A 131 -17.55 -3.86 6.15
N VAL A 132 -17.69 -4.96 5.40
CA VAL A 132 -18.99 -5.61 5.16
C VAL A 132 -19.06 -7.06 5.63
N ASP A 133 -17.92 -7.78 5.71
CA ASP A 133 -17.84 -9.12 6.30
C ASP A 133 -17.12 -9.08 7.67
N PRO A 134 -17.85 -9.21 8.79
CA PRO A 134 -17.25 -9.18 10.13
C PRO A 134 -16.30 -10.38 10.38
N ARG A 135 -16.38 -11.46 9.59
CA ARG A 135 -15.41 -12.57 9.65
C ARG A 135 -14.07 -12.12 9.10
N ARG A 136 -14.06 -11.41 7.96
CA ARG A 136 -12.85 -10.82 7.38
C ARG A 136 -12.25 -9.76 8.31
N ALA A 137 -13.07 -8.90 8.91
CA ALA A 137 -12.61 -7.94 9.91
C ALA A 137 -11.88 -8.62 11.08
N ARG A 138 -12.45 -9.70 11.65
CA ARG A 138 -11.81 -10.46 12.75
C ARG A 138 -10.48 -11.08 12.34
N ILE A 139 -10.39 -11.62 11.12
CA ILE A 139 -9.14 -12.19 10.59
C ILE A 139 -8.07 -11.10 10.46
N ILE A 140 -8.40 -9.96 9.86
CA ILE A 140 -7.47 -8.83 9.72
C ILE A 140 -7.02 -8.32 11.09
N MET A 141 -7.93 -8.17 12.06
CA MET A 141 -7.57 -7.78 13.42
C MET A 141 -6.62 -8.78 14.10
N SER A 142 -6.82 -10.08 13.86
CA SER A 142 -5.90 -11.11 14.36
C SER A 142 -4.51 -10.98 13.73
N LEU A 143 -4.43 -10.76 12.41
CA LEU A 143 -3.16 -10.55 11.72
C LEU A 143 -2.41 -9.32 12.25
N ILE A 144 -3.12 -8.22 12.49
CA ILE A 144 -2.54 -7.00 13.06
C ILE A 144 -2.06 -7.25 14.49
N LYS A 145 -2.86 -7.91 15.32
CA LYS A 145 -2.50 -8.27 16.69
C LYS A 145 -1.23 -9.13 16.74
N ASP A 146 -1.12 -10.12 15.85
CA ASP A 146 0.06 -10.97 15.76
C ASP A 146 1.29 -10.21 15.26
N PHE A 147 1.11 -9.31 14.29
CA PHE A 147 2.19 -8.44 13.80
C PHE A 147 2.71 -7.48 14.87
N VAL A 148 1.82 -6.91 15.70
CA VAL A 148 2.20 -5.99 16.78
C VAL A 148 2.94 -6.71 17.91
N ARG A 149 2.59 -7.96 18.20
CA ARG A 149 3.16 -8.73 19.33
C ARG A 149 4.51 -9.38 19.06
N ARG A 150 4.84 -9.65 17.79
CA ARG A 150 6.13 -10.22 17.38
C ARG A 150 7.21 -9.17 17.35
#